data_AF-A0A953X6W1-F1
#
_entry.id   AF-A0A953X6W1-F1
#
_cell.length_a   1.000
_cell.length_b   1.000
_cell.length_c   1.000
_cell.angle_alpha   90.00
_cell.angle_beta   90.00
_cell.angle_gamma   90.00
#
_symmetry.space_group_name_H-M   'P 1'
#
loop_
_entity.id
_entity.type
_entity.pdbx_description
1 polymer ?
#
loop_
_entity_poly.entity_id
_entity_poly.type
_entity_poly.pdbx_seq_one_letter_code
_entity_poly.pdbx_strand_id
1 'polypeptide(L)'
;ALLFFRMGDFYELFFDDAVEAAGILDITLTSRGEHDGKPIPMAGVPYHAAEGYLARLIRAGCRVAVCEQTESPAEAKKRGSKAIVNRD
;
A
#
# COMPACT_ATOMS: atom_id res chain seq x y z
N ALA A 1 1.42 8.85 10.26
CA ALA A 1 1.27 9.31 8.86
C ALA A 1 1.21 8.04 8.04
N LEU A 2 0.19 7.90 7.20
CA LEU A 2 -0.09 6.65 6.51
C LEU A 2 0.83 6.49 5.30
N LEU A 3 1.36 5.29 5.06
CA LEU A 3 2.12 4.97 3.85
C LEU A 3 1.27 4.17 2.86
N PHE A 4 0.95 4.78 1.72
CA PHE A 4 0.45 4.06 0.54
C PHE A 4 1.63 3.46 -0.21
N PHE A 5 1.85 2.17 -0.06
CA PHE A 5 2.95 1.47 -0.73
C PHE A 5 2.46 0.75 -1.98
N ARG A 6 2.91 1.20 -3.16
CA ARG A 6 2.47 0.59 -4.42
C ARG A 6 3.05 -0.79 -4.64
N MET A 7 2.15 -1.75 -4.82
CA MET A 7 2.47 -3.13 -5.20
C MET A 7 1.54 -3.61 -6.31
N GLY A 8 2.02 -3.49 -7.54
CA GLY A 8 1.24 -3.77 -8.73
C GLY A 8 0.10 -2.78 -8.86
N ASP A 9 -1.12 -3.30 -8.91
CA ASP A 9 -2.34 -2.53 -9.13
C ASP A 9 -3.03 -2.10 -7.83
N PHE A 10 -2.35 -2.19 -6.69
CA PHE A 10 -2.83 -1.76 -5.38
C PHE A 10 -1.84 -0.85 -4.68
N TYR A 11 -2.38 0.09 -3.90
CA TYR A 11 -1.65 0.64 -2.75
C TYR A 11 -2.02 -0.17 -1.52
N GLU A 12 -1.01 -0.76 -0.89
CA GLU A 12 -1.16 -1.54 0.33
C GLU A 12 -0.60 -0.74 1.52
N LEU A 13 -1.30 -0.84 2.64
CA LEU A 13 -0.86 -0.38 3.95
C LEU A 13 -0.68 -1.60 4.86
N PHE A 14 0.22 -1.49 5.82
CA PHE A 14 0.55 -2.58 6.74
C PHE A 14 0.54 -2.12 8.19
N PHE A 15 0.45 -3.09 9.11
CA PHE A 15 0.52 -2.83 10.55
C PHE A 15 -0.56 -1.82 10.98
N ASP A 16 -0.20 -0.84 11.81
CA ASP A 16 -1.16 0.13 12.35
C ASP A 16 -1.76 1.04 11.27
N ASP A 17 -1.01 1.35 10.21
CA ASP A 17 -1.51 2.12 9.07
C ASP A 17 -2.69 1.40 8.39
N ALA A 18 -2.62 0.07 8.28
CA ALA A 18 -3.70 -0.75 7.74
C ALA A 18 -4.94 -0.68 8.62
N VAL A 19 -4.78 -0.76 9.94
CA VAL A 19 -5.89 -0.73 10.90
C VAL A 19 -6.58 0.63 10.87
N GLU A 20 -5.82 1.72 10.88
CA GLU A 20 -6.34 3.08 10.82
C GLU A 20 -7.06 3.34 9.48
N ALA A 21 -6.39 3.05 8.35
CA ALA A 21 -6.97 3.29 7.03
C ALA A 21 -8.22 2.42 6.78
N ALA A 22 -8.23 1.16 7.23
CA ALA A 22 -9.41 0.30 7.11
C ALA A 22 -10.62 0.88 7.83
N GLY A 23 -10.46 1.38 9.05
CA GLY A 23 -11.53 2.01 9.81
C GLY A 23 -12.06 3.30 9.18
N ILE A 24 -11.18 4.16 8.67
CA ILE A 24 -11.58 5.44 8.06
C ILE A 24 -12.22 5.23 6.68
N LEU A 25 -11.65 4.33 5.89
CA LEU A 25 -12.09 4.09 4.52
C LEU A 25 -13.25 3.11 4.43
N ASP A 26 -13.59 2.42 5.52
CA ASP A 26 -14.58 1.35 5.54
C ASP A 26 -14.25 0.28 4.49
N ILE A 27 -13.02 -0.21 4.53
CA ILE A 27 -12.51 -1.27 3.66
C ILE A 27 -12.08 -2.46 4.51
N THR A 28 -12.02 -3.64 3.89
CA THR A 28 -11.64 -4.87 4.57
C THR A 28 -10.23 -4.79 5.13
N LEU A 29 -10.10 -4.96 6.44
CA LEU A 29 -8.83 -5.28 7.11
C LEU A 29 -8.57 -6.78 6.98
N THR A 30 -7.45 -7.15 6.40
CA THR A 30 -6.99 -8.54 6.24
C THR A 30 -5.58 -8.70 6.81
N SER A 31 -4.90 -9.80 6.50
CA SER A 31 -3.51 -10.01 6.89
C SER A 31 -2.68 -10.65 5.78
N ARG A 32 -1.36 -10.39 5.80
CA ARG A 32 -0.41 -10.92 4.80
C ARG A 32 0.86 -11.42 5.46
N GLY A 33 1.01 -12.74 5.54
CA GLY A 33 2.17 -13.37 6.16
C GLY A 33 2.27 -13.06 7.65
N GLU A 34 3.46 -13.29 8.21
CA GLU A 34 3.73 -13.11 9.63
C GLU A 34 5.02 -12.32 9.86
N HIS A 35 5.03 -11.54 10.94
CA HIS A 35 6.21 -10.87 11.49
C HIS A 35 6.27 -11.22 12.98
N ASP A 36 7.41 -11.75 13.43
CA ASP A 36 7.60 -12.22 14.81
C ASP A 36 6.51 -13.19 15.31
N GLY A 37 6.07 -14.10 14.42
CA GLY A 37 5.02 -15.10 14.71
C GLY A 37 3.61 -14.52 14.84
N LYS A 38 3.38 -13.26 14.42
CA LYS A 38 2.07 -12.62 14.40
C LYS A 38 1.67 -12.26 12.98
N PRO A 39 0.40 -12.44 12.56
CA PRO A 39 -0.07 -12.00 11.26
C PRO A 39 0.13 -10.50 11.06
N ILE A 40 0.60 -10.08 9.90
CA ILE A 40 0.77 -8.66 9.57
C ILE A 40 -0.58 -8.12 9.10
N PRO A 41 -1.22 -7.16 9.81
CA PRO A 41 -2.43 -6.50 9.33
C PRO A 41 -2.18 -5.80 8.00
N MET A 42 -3.13 -5.89 7.08
CA MET A 42 -3.02 -5.31 5.75
C MET A 42 -4.38 -4.78 5.27
N ALA A 43 -4.37 -3.64 4.62
CA ALA A 43 -5.52 -3.10 3.89
C ALA A 43 -5.00 -2.51 2.57
N GLY A 44 -5.84 -2.47 1.54
CA GLY A 44 -5.41 -1.97 0.25
C GLY A 44 -6.53 -1.37 -0.58
N VAL A 45 -6.15 -0.45 -1.47
CA VAL A 45 -7.06 0.19 -2.41
C VAL A 45 -6.52 0.04 -3.83
N PRO A 46 -7.40 -0.13 -4.85
CA PRO A 46 -6.95 -0.21 -6.23
C PRO A 46 -6.24 1.08 -6.66
N TYR A 47 -5.07 0.95 -7.28
CA TYR A 47 -4.25 2.07 -7.77
C TYR A 47 -5.06 3.03 -8.64
N HIS A 48 -5.83 2.50 -9.59
CA HIS A 48 -6.65 3.28 -10.52
C HIS A 48 -7.80 4.05 -9.85
N ALA A 49 -8.14 3.73 -8.60
CA ALA A 49 -9.21 4.37 -7.83
C ALA A 49 -8.68 5.14 -6.61
N ALA A 50 -7.36 5.20 -6.41
CA ALA A 50 -6.74 5.67 -5.18
C ALA A 50 -7.02 7.13 -4.85
N GLU A 51 -7.22 7.99 -5.86
CA GLU A 51 -7.50 9.42 -5.68
C GLU A 51 -8.70 9.66 -4.75
N GLY A 52 -9.78 8.89 -4.92
CA GLY A 52 -10.97 9.01 -4.08
C GLY A 52 -10.72 8.60 -2.62
N TYR A 53 -9.92 7.57 -2.40
CA TYR A 53 -9.54 7.11 -1.06
C TYR A 53 -8.58 8.09 -0.38
N LEU A 54 -7.60 8.62 -1.11
CA LEU A 54 -6.69 9.65 -0.63
C LEU A 54 -7.44 10.90 -0.16
N ALA A 55 -8.41 11.37 -0.96
CA ALA A 55 -9.24 12.51 -0.59
C ALA A 55 -10.02 12.27 0.72
N ARG A 56 -10.53 11.05 0.95
CA ARG A 56 -11.21 10.68 2.20
C ARG A 56 -10.25 10.68 3.39
N LEU A 57 -9.06 10.11 3.26
CA LEU A 57 -8.04 10.10 4.31
C LEU A 57 -7.59 11.53 4.69
N ILE A 58 -7.34 12.38 3.69
CA ILE A 58 -6.94 13.78 3.92
C ILE A 58 -8.05 14.54 4.66
N ARG A 59 -9.32 14.35 4.27
CA ARG A 59 -10.48 14.96 4.95
C ARG A 59 -10.65 14.47 6.38
N ALA A 60 -10.24 13.24 6.68
CA ALA A 60 -10.19 12.69 8.03
C ALA A 60 -9.01 13.20 8.87
N GLY A 61 -8.14 14.05 8.29
CA GLY A 61 -6.98 14.63 8.96
C GLY A 61 -5.70 13.80 8.86
N CYS A 62 -5.70 12.70 8.10
CA CYS A 62 -4.52 11.87 7.92
C CYS A 62 -3.54 12.53 6.94
N ARG A 63 -2.26 12.52 7.29
CA ARG A 63 -1.17 12.77 6.33
C ARG A 63 -0.82 11.45 5.66
N VAL A 64 -0.82 11.43 4.33
CA VAL A 64 -0.55 10.21 3.54
C VAL A 64 0.70 10.44 2.69
N ALA A 65 1.68 9.56 2.83
CA ALA A 65 2.83 9.45 1.93
C ALA A 65 2.50 8.40 0.86
N VAL A 66 2.85 8.70 -0.40
CA VAL A 66 2.62 7.79 -1.53
C VAL A 66 3.98 7.33 -2.03
N CYS A 67 4.21 6.02 -2.01
CA CYS A 67 5.40 5.39 -2.54
C CYS A 67 5.05 4.68 -3.85
N GLU A 68 5.63 5.16 -4.95
CA GLU A 68 5.33 4.73 -6.31
C GLU A 68 6.31 3.70 -6.84
N GLN A 69 5.89 2.92 -7.83
CA GLN A 69 6.82 2.13 -8.64
C GLN A 69 7.30 2.98 -9.82
N THR A 70 8.61 3.24 -9.89
CA THR A 70 9.22 4.06 -10.94
C THR A 70 9.64 3.26 -12.17
N GLU A 71 9.56 1.93 -12.09
CA GLU A 71 9.72 1.03 -13.23
C GLU A 71 8.65 -0.07 -13.22
N SER A 72 8.38 -0.62 -14.40
CA SER A 72 7.49 -1.77 -14.56
C SER A 72 8.14 -3.07 -14.07
N PRO A 73 7.33 -4.08 -13.68
CA PRO A 73 7.85 -5.42 -13.38
C PRO A 73 8.64 -6.04 -14.53
N ALA A 74 8.27 -5.72 -15.78
CA ALA A 74 8.97 -6.20 -16.97
C ALA A 74 10.36 -5.57 -17.10
N GLU A 75 10.52 -4.29 -16.79
CA GLU A 75 11.82 -3.60 -16.76
C GLU A 75 12.70 -4.12 -15.65
N ALA A 76 12.16 -4.28 -14.43
CA ALA A 76 12.91 -4.86 -13.32
C ALA A 76 13.41 -6.28 -13.66
N LYS A 77 12.55 -7.13 -14.25
CA LYS A 77 12.92 -8.50 -14.64
C LYS A 77 14.07 -8.56 -15.64
N LYS A 78 14.21 -7.56 -16.52
CA LYS A 78 15.36 -7.45 -17.44
C LYS A 78 16.69 -7.19 -16.70
N ARG A 79 16.65 -6.55 -15.53
CA ARG A 79 17.83 -6.34 -14.66
C ARG A 79 18.21 -7.58 -13.85
N GLY A 80 17.31 -8.54 -13.73
CA GLY A 80 17.55 -9.85 -13.11
C GLY A 80 16.26 -10.50 -12.59
N SER A 81 16.23 -11.84 -12.51
CA SER A 81 15.04 -12.59 -12.07
C SER A 81 14.61 -12.31 -10.62
N LYS A 82 15.51 -11.78 -9.80
CA LYS A 82 15.26 -11.37 -8.41
C LYS A 82 15.27 -9.85 -8.22
N ALA A 83 15.34 -9.08 -9.30
CA ALA A 83 15.37 -7.63 -9.21
C ALA A 83 14.00 -7.12 -8.74
N ILE A 84 14.02 -6.25 -7.73
CA ILE A 84 12.84 -5.57 -7.20
C ILE A 84 12.66 -4.28 -7.99
N VAL A 85 11.41 -3.95 -8.31
CA VAL A 85 11.01 -2.66 -8.88
C VAL A 85 11.48 -1.50 -8.00
N ASN A 86 12.09 -0.51 -8.63
CA ASN A 86 12.50 0.75 -8.02
C ASN A 86 11.27 1.54 -7.57
N ARG A 87 11.43 2.30 -6.48
CA ARG A 87 10.38 3.11 -5.87
C ARG A 87 10.91 4.42 -5.34
N ASP A 88 10.07 5.45 -5.43
CA ASP A 88 10.29 6.81 -4.89
C ASP A 88 9.10 7.22 -4.01
#